data_AF-A0A142YES2-F1
#
_entry.id   AF-A0A142YES2-F1
#
_cell.length_a   1.000
_cell.length_b   1.000
_cell.length_c   1.000
_cell.angle_alpha   90.00
_cell.angle_beta   90.00
_cell.angle_gamma   90.00
#
_symmetry.space_group_name_H-M   'P 1'
#
loop_
_entity.id
_entity.type
_entity.pdbx_description
1 polymer ?
#
loop_
_entity_poly.entity_id
_entity_poly.type
_entity_poly.pdbx_seq_one_letter_code
_entity_poly.pdbx_strand_id
1 'polypeptide(L)' 'MAENPALSPDLQQKYRQFLDLLPLTIALAGLHTSEGRPFTEDQIDGRGLTIKIAYRVARNVAKECLGGS' A
#
# COMPACT_ATOMS: atom_id res chain seq x y z
N MET A 1 18.09 7.46 -24.69
CA MET A 1 18.17 7.23 -23.24
C MET A 1 16.90 7.81 -22.66
N ALA A 2 15.98 6.99 -22.14
CA ALA A 2 14.75 7.49 -21.56
C ALA A 2 15.09 8.30 -20.30
N GLU A 3 14.65 9.54 -20.26
CA GLU A 3 14.76 10.43 -19.10
C GLU A 3 14.05 9.74 -17.93
N ASN A 4 14.81 9.35 -16.91
CA ASN A 4 14.25 8.83 -15.68
C ASN A 4 13.88 10.07 -14.84
N PRO A 5 12.60 10.48 -14.72
CA PRO A 5 12.25 11.65 -13.92
C PRO A 5 12.61 11.31 -12.48
N ALA A 6 13.74 11.83 -12.01
CA ALA A 6 14.17 11.63 -10.64
C ALA A 6 13.05 12.14 -9.72
N LEU A 7 12.36 11.20 -9.05
CA LEU A 7 11.34 11.54 -8.06
C LEU A 7 11.95 12.50 -7.05
N SER A 8 11.22 13.53 -6.64
CA SER A 8 11.70 14.44 -5.59
C SER A 8 12.08 13.65 -4.33
N PRO A 9 13.07 14.11 -3.53
CA PRO A 9 13.52 13.38 -2.34
C PRO A 9 12.37 13.07 -1.36
N ASP A 10 11.42 14.00 -1.19
CA ASP A 10 10.21 13.78 -0.38
C ASP A 10 9.33 12.65 -0.92
N LEU A 11 9.17 12.58 -2.24
CA LEU A 11 8.38 11.55 -2.88
C LEU A 11 9.06 10.18 -2.80
N GLN A 12 10.39 10.14 -2.92
CA GLN A 12 11.19 8.93 -2.69
C GLN A 12 11.05 8.42 -1.25
N GLN A 13 11.08 9.31 -0.26
CA GLN A 13 10.91 8.96 1.14
C GLN A 13 9.50 8.39 1.41
N LYS A 14 8.44 9.05 0.91
CA LYS A 14 7.07 8.56 1.03
C LYS A 14 6.87 7.22 0.32
N TYR A 15 7.48 7.04 -0.84
CA TYR A 15 7.45 5.78 -1.57
C TYR A 15 8.10 4.66 -0.75
N ARG A 16 9.26 4.90 -0.14
CA ARG A 16 9.93 3.92 0.71
C ARG A 16 9.06 3.53 1.92
N GLN A 17 8.50 4.51 2.62
CA GLN A 17 7.59 4.26 3.75
C GLN A 17 6.36 3.45 3.36
N PHE A 18 5.79 3.72 2.18
CA PHE A 18 4.69 2.93 1.65
C PHE A 18 5.11 1.48 1.43
N LEU A 19 6.25 1.25 0.76
CA LEU A 19 6.77 -0.11 0.52
C LEU A 19 7.04 -0.87 1.82
N ASP A 20 7.64 -0.21 2.81
CA ASP A 20 7.95 -0.84 4.10
C ASP A 20 6.67 -1.24 4.88
N LEU A 21 5.55 -0.52 4.68
CA LEU A 21 4.25 -0.82 5.29
C LEU A 21 3.35 -1.75 4.45
N LEU A 22 3.74 -2.12 3.23
CA LEU A 22 2.94 -3.00 2.37
C LEU A 22 2.61 -4.35 3.03
N PRO A 23 3.53 -5.07 3.70
CA PRO A 23 3.21 -6.36 4.29
C PRO A 23 2.05 -6.31 5.29
N LEU A 24 2.07 -5.32 6.20
CA LEU A 24 0.99 -5.10 7.16
C LEU A 24 -0.29 -4.66 6.45
N THR A 25 -0.18 -3.80 5.44
CA THR A 25 -1.32 -3.33 4.63
C THR A 25 -2.04 -4.49 3.96
N ILE A 26 -1.31 -5.41 3.32
CA ILE A 26 -1.89 -6.57 2.62
C ILE A 26 -2.50 -7.56 3.62
N ALA A 27 -1.84 -7.80 4.75
CA ALA A 27 -2.37 -8.66 5.82
C ALA A 27 -3.70 -8.13 6.38
N LEU A 28 -3.80 -6.81 6.62
CA LEU A 28 -5.04 -6.17 7.06
C LEU A 28 -6.12 -6.14 5.98
N ALA A 29 -5.74 -6.02 4.71
CA ALA A 29 -6.69 -5.97 3.61
C ALA A 29 -7.41 -7.30 3.39
N GLY A 30 -6.81 -8.43 3.76
CA GLY A 30 -7.44 -9.75 3.71
C GLY A 30 -7.93 -10.18 2.32
N LEU A 31 -7.36 -9.59 1.26
CA LEU A 31 -7.83 -9.81 -0.10
C LEU A 31 -7.36 -11.17 -0.62
N HIS A 32 -8.29 -11.96 -1.14
CA HIS A 32 -7.97 -13.24 -1.77
C HIS A 32 -7.07 -13.04 -3.00
N THR A 33 -6.27 -14.05 -3.32
CA THR A 33 -5.50 -14.12 -4.57
C THR A 33 -6.41 -14.46 -5.75
N SER A 34 -5.96 -14.14 -6.97
CA SER A 34 -6.67 -14.56 -8.18
C SER A 34 -6.64 -16.09 -8.32
N GLU A 35 -7.80 -16.70 -8.56
CA GLU A 35 -7.95 -18.15 -8.78
C GLU A 35 -7.92 -18.49 -10.28
N GLY A 36 -6.83 -18.13 -10.96
CA GLY A 36 -6.61 -18.47 -12.37
C GLY A 36 -7.38 -17.61 -13.38
N ARG A 37 -8.11 -16.58 -12.93
CA ARG A 37 -8.74 -15.58 -13.79
C ARG A 37 -8.34 -14.16 -13.40
N PRO A 38 -8.02 -13.28 -14.36
CA PRO A 38 -7.81 -11.87 -14.08
C PRO A 38 -9.03 -11.26 -13.40
N PHE A 39 -8.79 -10.29 -12.51
CA PHE A 39 -9.87 -9.49 -11.94
C PHE A 39 -10.48 -8.60 -13.03
N THR A 40 -11.79 -8.36 -12.95
CA THR A 40 -12.45 -7.31 -13.72
C THR A 40 -12.03 -5.93 -13.22
N GLU A 41 -12.32 -4.88 -13.99
CA GLU A 41 -12.03 -3.49 -13.59
C GLU A 41 -12.69 -3.14 -12.25
N ASP A 42 -13.99 -3.42 -12.09
CA ASP A 42 -14.71 -3.21 -10.83
C ASP A 42 -14.08 -3.95 -9.64
N GLN A 43 -13.59 -5.17 -9.86
CA GLN A 43 -12.90 -5.95 -8.84
C GLN A 43 -11.56 -5.31 -8.48
N ILE A 44 -10.81 -4.82 -9.47
CA ILE A 44 -9.54 -4.11 -9.23
C ILE A 44 -9.79 -2.82 -8.45
N ASP A 45 -10.81 -2.04 -8.80
CA ASP A 45 -11.15 -0.79 -8.12
C ASP A 45 -11.59 -1.01 -6.68
N GLY A 46 -12.45 -2.02 -6.45
CA GLY A 46 -12.85 -2.42 -5.11
C GLY A 46 -11.64 -2.84 -4.25
N ARG A 47 -10.73 -3.62 -4.81
CA ARG A 47 -9.48 -4.02 -4.15
C ARG A 47 -8.57 -2.81 -3.88
N GLY A 48 -8.48 -1.86 -4.81
CA GLY A 48 -7.75 -0.62 -4.64
C GLY A 48 -8.28 0.23 -3.48
N LEU A 49 -9.60 0.33 -3.34
CA LEU A 49 -10.23 0.99 -2.20
C LEU A 49 -9.91 0.28 -0.88
N THR A 50 -10.00 -1.05 -0.83
CA THR A 50 -9.64 -1.84 0.35
C THR A 50 -8.18 -1.61 0.76
N ILE A 51 -7.24 -1.62 -0.19
CA ILE A 51 -5.82 -1.35 0.08
C ILE A 51 -5.61 0.06 0.65
N LYS A 52 -6.29 1.08 0.11
CA LYS A 52 -6.21 2.46 0.63
C LYS A 52 -6.66 2.55 2.09
N ILE A 53 -7.77 1.88 2.42
CA ILE A 53 -8.31 1.84 3.79
C ILE A 53 -7.33 1.10 4.71
N ALA A 54 -6.85 -0.07 4.30
CA ALA A 54 -5.90 -0.87 5.06
C ALA A 54 -4.57 -0.15 5.31
N TYR A 55 -4.06 0.58 4.31
CA TYR A 55 -2.83 1.36 4.45
C TYR A 55 -2.98 2.47 5.50
N ARG A 56 -4.13 3.14 5.54
CA ARG A 56 -4.43 4.15 6.58
C ARG A 56 -4.38 3.52 7.97
N VAL A 57 -4.97 2.34 8.14
CA VAL A 57 -4.94 1.61 9.42
C VAL A 57 -3.51 1.17 9.76
N ALA A 58 -2.78 0.57 8.81
CA ALA A 58 -1.40 0.14 8.99
C ALA A 58 -0.48 1.29 9.46
N ARG A 59 -0.63 2.48 8.87
CA ARG A 59 0.10 3.68 9.29
C ARG A 59 -0.21 4.10 10.72
N ASN A 60 -1.48 4.05 11.13
CA ASN A 60 -1.88 4.39 12.49
C ASN A 60 -1.31 3.39 13.49
N VAL A 61 -1.43 2.08 13.21
CA VAL A 61 -0.85 1.01 14.03
C VAL A 61 0.66 1.18 14.17
N ALA A 62 1.38 1.38 13.06
CA ALA A 62 2.83 1.60 13.11
C ALA A 62 3.19 2.84 13.92
N LYS A 63 2.44 3.93 13.79
CA LYS A 63 2.63 5.14 14.60
C LYS A 63 2.41 4.88 16.09
N GLU A 64 1.37 4.13 16.45
CA GLU A 64 1.06 3.77 17.85
C GLU A 64 2.14 2.85 18.44
N CYS A 65 2.64 1.87 17.69
CA CYS A 65 3.70 0.97 18.16
C CYS A 65 5.06 1.66 18.33
N LEU A 66 5.38 2.64 17.47
CA LEU A 66 6.66 3.35 17.50
C LEU A 66 6.65 4.58 18.42
N GLY A 67 5.50 5.23 18.56
CA GLY A 67 5.31 6.39 19.42
C GLY A 67 4.88 6.00 20.82
N GLY A 68 5.53 4.97 21.39
CA GLY A 68 5.13 4.32 22.66
C GLY A 68 4.66 5.29 23.76
N SER A 69 3.77 4.78 24.61
CA SER A 69 3.11 5.49 25.72
C SER A 69 4.00 6.49 26.47
#